data_AF-A0A6C0ERS9-F1
#
_entry.id   AF-A0A6C0ERS9-F1
#
_cell.length_a   1.000
_cell.length_b   1.000
_cell.length_c   1.000
_cell.angle_alpha   90.00
_cell.angle_beta   90.00
_cell.angle_gamma   90.00
#
_symmetry.space_group_name_H-M   'P 1'
#
loop_
_entity.id
_entity.type
_entity.pdbx_description
1 polymer ?
#
loop_
_entity_poly.entity_id
_entity_poly.type
_entity_poly.pdbx_seq_one_letter_code
_entity_poly.pdbx_strand_id
1 'polypeptide(L)'
;MEITITPDIYTPSVDNTGNYIDNIPIIKNGIFCPCGSRKDKTYETASKFSIHIKSKTHQKWLTILNQNKANYYVEMLKTKELVENQRKIIAQLENQLHKKTLTIDYLTEQVINKTNQQVSNIDLLDLLDFN
;
A
#
# COMPACT_ATOMS: atom_id res chain seq x y z
N MET A 1 6.23 -39.44 25.58
CA MET A 1 6.10 -38.28 24.69
C MET A 1 5.17 -37.31 25.40
N GLU A 2 5.71 -36.28 26.06
CA GLU A 2 4.88 -35.25 26.69
C GLU A 2 4.20 -34.45 25.58
N ILE A 3 2.88 -34.54 25.49
CA ILE A 3 2.10 -33.68 24.60
C ILE A 3 2.06 -32.32 25.30
N THR A 4 3.01 -31.45 24.99
CA THR A 4 2.95 -30.04 25.43
C THR A 4 1.74 -29.40 24.77
N ILE A 5 0.67 -29.22 25.54
CA ILE A 5 -0.56 -28.62 25.04
C ILE A 5 -0.31 -27.12 24.89
N THR A 6 -0.44 -26.61 23.66
CA THR A 6 -0.26 -25.18 23.40
C THR A 6 -1.46 -24.39 23.92
N PRO A 7 -1.24 -23.31 24.68
CA PRO A 7 -2.30 -22.43 25.13
C PRO A 7 -2.92 -21.68 23.95
N ASP A 8 -4.22 -21.39 24.04
CA ASP A 8 -4.92 -20.64 23.00
C ASP A 8 -4.54 -19.16 23.02
N ILE A 9 -4.63 -18.47 21.88
CA ILE A 9 -4.41 -17.02 21.81
C ILE A 9 -5.74 -16.30 21.97
N TYR A 10 -5.79 -15.31 22.86
CA TYR A 10 -6.97 -14.50 23.07
C TYR A 10 -7.28 -13.61 21.87
N THR A 11 -8.53 -13.67 21.43
CA THR A 11 -9.13 -12.79 20.42
C THR A 11 -10.37 -12.10 20.99
N PRO A 12 -10.44 -10.76 20.99
CA PRO A 12 -11.63 -10.04 21.40
C PRO A 12 -12.83 -10.39 20.51
N SER A 13 -14.03 -10.33 21.07
CA SER A 13 -15.27 -10.47 20.29
C SER A 13 -15.62 -9.14 19.63
N VAL A 14 -16.55 -9.16 18.68
CA VAL A 14 -17.03 -7.95 18.00
C VAL A 14 -18.48 -7.71 18.38
N ASP A 15 -18.80 -6.49 18.80
CA ASP A 15 -20.18 -6.10 19.12
C ASP A 15 -21.00 -5.78 17.86
N ASN A 16 -22.29 -5.48 18.03
CA ASN A 16 -23.20 -5.14 16.94
C ASN A 16 -22.81 -3.86 16.17
N THR A 17 -21.96 -3.02 16.75
CA THR A 17 -21.44 -1.80 16.12
C THR A 17 -20.08 -2.02 15.46
N GLY A 18 -19.54 -3.24 15.55
CA GLY A 18 -18.24 -3.59 15.01
C GLY A 18 -17.07 -3.26 15.94
N ASN A 19 -17.28 -2.82 17.18
CA ASN A 19 -16.18 -2.56 18.12
C ASN A 19 -15.71 -3.87 18.76
N TYR A 20 -14.39 -3.98 18.97
CA TYR A 20 -13.81 -5.05 19.74
C TYR A 20 -14.17 -4.90 21.21
N ILE A 21 -14.77 -5.95 21.77
CA ILE A 21 -15.20 -6.06 23.16
C ILE A 21 -14.57 -7.29 23.81
N ASP A 22 -14.35 -7.19 25.12
CA ASP A 22 -13.84 -8.31 25.89
C ASP A 22 -14.94 -9.35 26.16
N ASN A 23 -14.62 -10.61 25.90
CA ASN A 23 -15.45 -11.75 26.27
C ASN A 23 -14.54 -12.85 26.81
N ILE A 24 -14.88 -13.45 27.95
CA ILE A 24 -14.03 -14.48 28.57
C ILE A 24 -14.38 -15.83 27.93
N PRO A 25 -13.47 -16.45 27.15
CA PRO A 25 -13.73 -17.76 26.55
C PRO A 25 -13.59 -18.87 27.59
N ILE A 26 -14.02 -20.07 27.23
CA ILE A 26 -13.78 -21.28 28.04
C ILE A 26 -12.30 -21.65 27.91
N ILE A 27 -11.56 -21.58 29.01
CA ILE A 27 -10.13 -21.86 29.05
C ILE A 27 -9.92 -23.32 29.48
N LYS A 28 -9.43 -24.17 28.57
CA LYS A 28 -9.12 -25.59 28.86
C LYS A 28 -7.62 -25.82 29.06
N ASN A 29 -6.79 -25.20 28.23
CA ASN A 29 -5.34 -25.43 28.17
C ASN A 29 -4.53 -24.17 28.48
N GLY A 30 -5.13 -23.23 29.20
CA GLY A 30 -4.61 -21.88 29.37
C GLY A 30 -4.83 -21.00 28.14
N ILE A 31 -4.78 -19.69 28.35
CA ILE A 31 -4.91 -18.68 27.30
C ILE A 31 -3.78 -17.65 27.39
N PHE A 32 -3.28 -17.22 26.24
CA PHE A 32 -2.26 -16.19 26.09
C PHE A 32 -2.91 -14.90 25.57
N CYS A 33 -2.69 -13.76 26.24
CA CYS A 33 -3.10 -12.46 25.69
C CYS A 33 -1.92 -11.81 24.94
N PRO A 34 -2.12 -11.39 23.67
CA PRO A 34 -1.13 -10.61 22.92
C PRO A 34 -0.76 -9.27 23.58
N CYS A 35 -1.64 -8.76 24.44
CA CYS A 35 -1.44 -7.53 25.18
C CYS A 35 -0.46 -7.65 26.36
N GLY A 36 -0.09 -8.89 26.75
CA GLY A 36 0.78 -9.15 27.88
C GLY A 36 2.24 -8.78 27.60
N SER A 37 2.90 -8.13 28.56
CA SER A 37 4.32 -7.77 28.46
C SER A 37 5.26 -8.99 28.46
N ARG A 38 4.81 -10.14 28.94
CA ARG A 38 5.57 -11.40 28.97
C ARG A 38 4.98 -12.37 27.96
N LYS A 39 5.78 -12.79 26.98
CA LYS A 39 5.37 -13.71 25.91
C LYS A 39 5.03 -15.12 26.41
N ASP A 40 5.61 -15.52 27.54
CA ASP A 40 5.40 -16.87 28.10
C ASP A 40 4.26 -16.91 29.13
N LYS A 41 3.60 -15.78 29.40
CA LYS A 41 2.56 -15.72 30.43
C LYS A 41 1.25 -16.29 29.90
N THR A 42 0.88 -17.45 30.43
CA THR A 42 -0.43 -18.08 30.20
C THR A 42 -1.35 -17.88 31.39
N TYR A 43 -2.65 -17.74 31.11
CA TYR A 43 -3.70 -17.65 32.10
C TYR A 43 -4.46 -18.97 32.10
N GLU A 44 -4.25 -19.79 33.12
CA GLU A 44 -4.84 -21.15 33.21
C GLU A 44 -6.35 -21.15 33.49
N THR A 45 -6.85 -20.10 34.15
CA THR A 45 -8.25 -20.04 34.61
C THR A 45 -8.94 -18.77 34.18
N ALA A 46 -10.26 -18.86 34.00
CA ALA A 46 -11.12 -17.73 33.67
C ALA A 46 -10.99 -16.59 34.69
N SER A 47 -10.83 -16.90 35.98
CA SER A 47 -10.66 -15.89 37.03
C SER A 47 -9.35 -15.11 36.87
N LYS A 48 -8.22 -15.80 36.62
CA LYS A 48 -6.92 -15.15 36.36
C LYS A 48 -6.99 -14.27 35.11
N PHE A 49 -7.67 -14.74 34.06
CA PHE A 49 -7.86 -13.99 32.82
C PHE A 49 -8.82 -12.79 33.01
N SER A 50 -9.88 -12.94 33.81
CA SER A 50 -10.85 -11.87 34.11
C SER A 50 -10.17 -10.67 34.79
N ILE A 51 -9.25 -10.92 35.72
CA ILE A 51 -8.47 -9.87 36.37
C ILE A 51 -7.57 -9.17 35.35
N HIS A 52 -6.99 -9.93 34.42
CA HIS A 52 -6.11 -9.40 33.40
C HIS A 52 -6.84 -8.49 32.40
N ILE A 53 -8.01 -8.89 31.88
CA ILE A 53 -8.75 -8.05 30.93
C ILE A 53 -9.16 -6.72 31.57
N LYS A 54 -9.39 -6.69 32.89
CA LYS A 54 -9.67 -5.45 33.65
C LYS A 54 -8.44 -4.56 33.90
N SER A 55 -7.24 -5.03 33.58
CA SER A 55 -6.01 -4.26 33.78
C SER A 55 -5.91 -3.07 32.81
N LYS A 56 -5.28 -1.98 33.24
CA LYS A 56 -5.08 -0.77 32.41
C LYS A 56 -4.34 -1.08 31.11
N THR A 57 -3.38 -2.00 31.14
CA THR A 57 -2.61 -2.41 29.96
C THR A 57 -3.50 -3.07 28.92
N HIS A 58 -4.36 -3.99 29.33
CA HIS A 58 -5.30 -4.67 28.44
C HIS A 58 -6.33 -3.69 27.87
N GLN A 59 -6.93 -2.87 28.74
CA GLN A 59 -7.92 -1.86 28.31
C GLN A 59 -7.31 -0.86 27.31
N LYS A 60 -6.06 -0.43 27.53
CA LYS A 60 -5.33 0.41 26.56
C LYS A 60 -5.10 -0.33 25.24
N TRP A 61 -4.71 -1.60 25.28
CA TRP A 61 -4.53 -2.41 24.08
C TRP A 61 -5.83 -2.55 23.29
N LEU A 62 -6.96 -2.83 23.95
CA LEU A 62 -8.27 -2.95 23.30
C LEU A 62 -8.70 -1.61 22.67
N THR A 63 -8.48 -0.49 23.35
CA THR A 63 -8.72 0.85 22.80
C THR A 63 -7.86 1.12 21.56
N ILE A 64 -6.57 0.78 21.60
CA ILE A 64 -5.68 0.91 20.44
C ILE A 64 -6.16 0.01 19.29
N LEU A 65 -6.63 -1.19 19.57
CA LEU A 65 -7.17 -2.11 18.57
C LEU A 65 -8.37 -1.49 17.82
N ASN A 66 -9.30 -0.88 18.56
CA ASN A 66 -10.44 -0.17 18.02
C ASN A 66 -10.05 1.11 17.26
N GLN A 67 -9.11 1.89 17.78
CA GLN A 67 -8.57 3.07 17.09
C GLN A 67 -7.87 2.69 15.78
N ASN A 68 -7.05 1.65 15.79
CA ASN A 68 -6.37 1.16 14.59
C ASN A 68 -7.36 0.68 13.54
N LYS A 69 -8.48 0.06 13.95
CA LYS A 69 -9.56 -0.29 13.02
C LYS A 69 -10.17 0.95 12.35
N ALA A 70 -10.50 1.97 13.12
CA ALA A 70 -11.04 3.22 12.59
C ALA A 70 -10.03 3.92 11.66
N ASN A 71 -8.77 3.99 12.09
CA ASN A 71 -7.68 4.58 11.32
C ASN A 71 -7.43 3.83 10.01
N TYR A 72 -7.45 2.49 10.03
CA TYR A 72 -7.24 1.67 8.84
C TYR A 72 -8.27 2.00 7.75
N TYR A 73 -9.55 2.16 8.12
CA TYR A 73 -10.58 2.51 7.14
C TYR A 73 -10.34 3.89 6.51
N VAL A 74 -10.00 4.89 7.32
CA VAL A 74 -9.71 6.25 6.86
C VAL A 74 -8.46 6.26 5.94
N GLU A 75 -7.39 5.58 6.34
CA GLU A 75 -6.17 5.48 5.54
C GLU A 75 -6.41 4.72 4.24
N MET A 76 -7.27 3.69 4.24
CA MET A 76 -7.66 2.99 3.03
C MET A 76 -8.41 3.90 2.04
N LEU A 77 -9.32 4.75 2.53
CA LEU A 77 -10.00 5.73 1.69
C LEU A 77 -9.02 6.75 1.07
N LYS A 78 -8.11 7.32 1.89
CA LYS A 78 -7.07 8.23 1.39
C LYS A 78 -6.17 7.55 0.35
N THR A 79 -5.82 6.29 0.59
CA THR A 79 -5.00 5.50 -0.34
C THR A 79 -5.72 5.29 -1.67
N LYS A 80 -7.02 4.99 -1.65
CA LYS A 80 -7.82 4.86 -2.88
C LYS A 80 -7.85 6.17 -3.67
N GLU A 81 -8.08 7.30 -3.00
CA GLU A 81 -8.07 8.62 -3.65
C GLU A 81 -6.71 8.95 -4.26
N LEU A 82 -5.62 8.67 -3.52
CA LEU A 82 -4.25 8.87 -3.99
C LEU A 82 -3.95 8.02 -5.24
N VAL A 83 -4.36 6.75 -5.25
CA VAL A 83 -4.19 5.86 -6.42
C VAL A 83 -4.96 6.37 -7.64
N GLU A 84 -6.19 6.83 -7.46
CA GLU A 84 -6.98 7.41 -8.55
C GLU A 84 -6.34 8.69 -9.11
N ASN A 85 -5.82 9.55 -8.24
CA ASN A 85 -5.11 10.76 -8.68
C ASN A 85 -3.80 10.41 -9.42
N GLN A 86 -3.04 9.43 -8.93
CA GLN A 86 -1.84 8.94 -9.61
C GLN A 86 -2.16 8.40 -11.01
N ARG A 87 -3.23 7.61 -11.15
CA ARG A 87 -3.69 7.09 -12.46
C ARG A 87 -3.99 8.23 -13.45
N LYS A 88 -4.68 9.28 -12.99
CA LYS A 88 -4.98 10.46 -13.83
C LYS A 88 -3.71 11.17 -14.28
N ILE A 89 -2.76 11.38 -13.37
CA ILE A 89 -1.49 12.04 -13.69
C ILE A 89 -0.70 11.20 -14.71
N ILE A 90 -0.62 9.89 -14.50
CA ILE A 90 0.06 8.97 -15.44
C ILE A 90 -0.58 9.08 -16.83
N ALA A 91 -1.90 8.96 -16.93
CA ALA A 91 -2.60 9.08 -18.21
C ALA A 91 -2.38 10.44 -18.90
N GLN A 92 -2.33 11.53 -18.13
CA GLN A 92 -2.01 12.85 -18.66
C GLN A 92 -0.59 12.94 -19.20
N LEU A 93 0.38 12.39 -18.46
CA LEU A 93 1.79 12.37 -18.85
C LEU A 93 2.02 11.48 -20.08
N GLU A 94 1.36 10.32 -20.16
CA GLU A 94 1.40 9.43 -21.32
C GLU A 94 0.90 10.14 -22.58
N ASN A 95 -0.22 10.85 -22.48
CA ASN A 95 -0.77 11.63 -23.59
C ASN A 95 0.17 12.77 -24.01
N GLN A 96 0.81 13.45 -23.05
CA GLN A 96 1.79 14.50 -23.36
C GLN A 96 3.04 13.94 -24.02
N LEU A 97 3.55 12.81 -23.53
CA LEU A 97 4.69 12.12 -24.13
C LEU A 97 4.39 11.70 -25.55
N HIS A 98 3.23 11.08 -25.79
CA HIS A 98 2.83 10.66 -27.12
C HIS A 98 2.77 11.84 -28.11
N LYS A 99 2.17 12.96 -27.71
CA LYS A 99 2.17 14.20 -28.53
C LYS A 99 3.57 14.70 -28.83
N LYS A 100 4.47 14.70 -27.84
CA LYS A 100 5.86 15.13 -28.01
C LYS A 100 6.62 14.18 -28.96
N THR A 101 6.43 12.88 -28.85
CA THR A 101 7.03 11.88 -29.76
C THR A 101 6.59 12.13 -31.20
N LEU A 102 5.28 12.25 -31.45
CA LEU A 102 4.77 12.55 -32.80
C LEU A 102 5.32 13.88 -33.35
N THR A 103 5.48 14.88 -32.49
CA THR A 103 6.07 16.17 -32.89
C THR A 103 7.54 16.01 -33.28
N ILE A 104 8.30 15.22 -32.52
CA ILE A 104 9.69 14.91 -32.84
C ILE A 104 9.76 14.18 -34.18
N ASP A 105 8.99 13.12 -34.37
CA ASP A 105 8.99 12.33 -35.62
C ASP A 105 8.69 13.22 -36.83
N TYR A 106 7.66 14.07 -36.73
CA TYR A 106 7.29 15.02 -37.78
C TYR A 106 8.40 16.04 -38.10
N LEU A 107 9.03 16.61 -37.06
CA LEU A 107 10.11 17.57 -37.25
C LEU A 107 11.37 16.89 -37.81
N THR A 108 11.67 15.67 -37.38
CA THR A 108 12.77 14.86 -37.90
C THR A 108 12.57 14.57 -39.39
N GLU A 109 11.36 14.19 -39.80
CA GLU A 109 11.03 13.96 -41.22
C GLU A 109 11.17 15.25 -42.05
N GLN A 110 10.70 16.40 -41.52
CA GLN A 110 10.88 17.68 -42.19
C GLN A 110 12.35 18.06 -42.38
N VAL A 111 13.20 17.80 -41.38
CA VAL A 111 14.64 18.07 -41.49
C VAL A 111 15.26 17.18 -42.56
N ILE A 112 14.98 15.87 -42.54
CA ILE A 112 15.49 14.91 -43.54
C ILE A 112 15.10 15.35 -44.96
N ASN A 113 13.83 15.72 -45.17
CA ASN A 113 13.34 16.14 -46.48
C ASN A 113 14.01 17.43 -46.97
N LYS A 114 14.26 18.41 -46.09
CA LYS A 114 15.00 19.63 -46.43
C LYS A 114 16.47 19.36 -46.74
N THR A 115 17.13 18.47 -46.00
CA THR A 115 18.51 18.08 -46.27
C THR A 115 18.63 17.38 -47.62
N ASN A 116 17.70 16.47 -47.95
CA ASN A 116 17.69 15.78 -49.24
C ASN A 116 17.44 16.73 -50.43
N GLN A 117 16.59 17.75 -50.27
CA GLN A 117 16.36 18.78 -51.29
C GLN A 117 17.57 19.69 -51.53
N GLN A 118 18.42 19.91 -50.52
CA GLN A 118 19.67 20.67 -50.70
C GLN A 118 20.74 19.86 -51.44
N VAL A 119 20.81 18.54 -51.22
CA VAL A 119 21.78 17.67 -51.94
C VAL A 119 21.42 17.52 -53.42
N SER A 120 20.12 17.53 -53.77
CA SER A 120 19.67 17.46 -55.16
C SER A 120 19.78 18.77 -55.97
N ASN A 121 20.11 19.89 -55.32
CA ASN A 121 20.23 21.22 -55.95
C ASN A 121 21.68 21.74 -56.03
N ILE A 122 22.68 20.88 -55.78
CA ILE A 122 24.05 21.22 -56.16
C ILE A 122 24.12 21.00 -57.68
N ASP A 123 23.96 22.09 -58.43
CA ASP A 123 24.10 22.08 -59.88
C ASP A 123 25.55 21.68 -60.21
N LEU A 124 25.73 20.58 -60.93
CA LEU A 124 27.04 20.06 -61.32
C LEU A 124 27.78 21.05 -62.24
N LEU A 125 27.05 22.01 -62.84
CA LEU A 125 27.59 23.11 -63.63
C LEU A 125 28.34 24.17 -62.80
N ASP A 126 28.02 24.34 -61.51
CA ASP A 126 28.71 25.32 -60.64
C ASP A 126 30.14 24.88 -60.25
N LEU A 127 30.52 23.62 -60.53
CA LEU A 127 31.85 23.07 -60.25
C LEU A 127 32.80 23.10 -61.46
N LEU A 128 32.31 23.48 -62.65
CA LEU A 128 33.10 23.47 -63.89
C LEU A 128 33.64 24.84 -64.31
N ASP A 129 33.30 25.93 -63.61
CA ASP A 129 33.79 27.28 -63.90
C ASP A 129 35.17 27.61 -63.29
N PHE A 130 35.87 26.61 -62.72
CA PHE A 130 37.26 26.73 -62.27
C PHE A 130 38.19 25.79 -63.05
N ASN A 131 38.35 26.03 -64.36
CA ASN A 131 39.61 25.76 -65.10
C ASN A 131 39.61 26.39 -66.49
#